data_AF-A0AA88XSY4-F1
#
_entry.id   AF-A0AA88XSY4-F1
#
_cell.length_a   1.000
_cell.length_b   1.000
_cell.length_c   1.000
_cell.angle_alpha   90.00
_cell.angle_beta   90.00
_cell.angle_gamma   90.00
#
_symmetry.space_group_name_H-M   'P 1'
#
loop_
_entity.id
_entity.type
_entity.pdbx_description
1 polymer ?
#
loop_
_entity_poly.entity_id
_entity_poly.type
_entity_poly.pdbx_seq_one_letter_code
_entity_poly.pdbx_strand_id
1 'polypeptide(L)'
;MESIEDKIFYSVLVFMWIVYVWESYISSRQRHLAKTVTEVPDSLKDVLDQDTFTKARLYSLDKSNFGFWSGLYSQCESTVILLLGGIPFAWNLAGKWLGRLGYDADYEILQSLTFMVITMIFSTVTSLALEPIQHLCTGRKTWIQ
;
A
#
# COMPACT_ATOMS: atom_id res chain seq x y z
N MET A 1 -33.00 -0.82 -7.78
CA MET A 1 -32.07 0.19 -7.22
C MET A 1 -30.68 -0.42 -7.07
N GLU A 2 -30.55 -1.67 -6.60
CA GLU A 2 -29.31 -2.48 -6.59
C GLU A 2 -28.44 -2.36 -7.86
N SER A 3 -29.03 -2.48 -9.05
CA SER A 3 -28.26 -2.50 -10.31
C SER A 3 -27.47 -1.20 -10.60
N ILE A 4 -27.85 -0.05 -10.03
CA ILE A 4 -27.12 1.21 -10.24
C ILE A 4 -25.91 1.29 -9.29
N GLU A 5 -26.10 0.90 -8.04
CA GLU A 5 -25.04 0.89 -7.02
C GLU A 5 -23.93 -0.08 -7.41
N ASP A 6 -24.29 -1.29 -7.85
CA ASP A 6 -23.32 -2.29 -8.33
C ASP A 6 -22.52 -1.78 -9.55
N LYS A 7 -23.19 -1.04 -10.45
CA LYS A 7 -22.52 -0.46 -11.63
C LYS A 7 -21.55 0.64 -11.26
N ILE A 8 -21.91 1.52 -10.33
CA ILE A 8 -21.02 2.57 -9.83
C ILE A 8 -19.81 1.92 -9.15
N PHE A 9 -20.07 0.92 -8.31
CA PHE A 9 -19.04 0.20 -7.57
C PHE A 9 -18.04 -0.49 -8.52
N TYR A 10 -18.54 -1.23 -9.51
CA TYR A 10 -17.70 -1.90 -10.51
C TYR A 10 -16.90 -0.89 -11.34
N SER A 11 -17.50 0.26 -11.69
CA SER A 11 -16.81 1.32 -12.42
C SER A 11 -15.63 1.89 -11.62
N VAL A 12 -15.81 2.15 -10.33
CA VAL A 12 -14.75 2.63 -9.44
C VAL A 12 -13.64 1.58 -9.29
N LEU A 13 -14.01 0.30 -9.11
CA LEU A 13 -13.07 -0.79 -8.99
C LEU A 13 -12.23 -0.93 -10.26
N VAL A 14 -12.86 -0.98 -11.43
CA VAL A 14 -12.14 -1.06 -12.72
C VAL A 14 -11.21 0.14 -12.92
N PHE A 15 -11.68 1.36 -12.60
CA PHE A 15 -10.86 2.56 -12.69
C PHE A 15 -9.62 2.48 -11.78
N MET A 16 -9.81 2.05 -10.53
CA MET A 16 -8.71 1.87 -9.57
C MET A 16 -7.67 0.86 -10.06
N TRP A 17 -8.11 -0.27 -10.61
CA TRP A 17 -7.22 -1.28 -11.19
C TRP A 17 -6.48 -0.78 -12.43
N ILE A 18 -7.14 0.00 -13.30
CA ILE A 18 -6.49 0.63 -14.45
C ILE A 18 -5.38 1.58 -14.00
N VAL A 19 -5.66 2.44 -13.01
CA VAL A 19 -4.67 3.38 -12.45
C VAL A 19 -3.50 2.62 -11.84
N TYR A 20 -3.77 1.57 -11.05
CA TYR A 20 -2.72 0.75 -10.45
C TYR A 20 -1.82 0.07 -11.50
N VAL A 21 -2.42 -0.52 -12.54
CA VAL A 21 -1.67 -1.15 -13.65
C VAL A 21 -0.84 -0.11 -14.39
N TRP A 22 -1.39 1.09 -14.60
CA TRP A 22 -0.70 2.20 -15.24
C TRP A 22 0.52 2.69 -14.44
N GLU A 23 0.38 2.90 -13.13
CA GLU A 23 1.48 3.29 -12.26
C GLU A 23 2.55 2.20 -12.14
N SER A 24 2.13 0.94 -12.02
CA SER A 24 3.04 -0.21 -12.06
C SER A 24 3.80 -0.29 -13.39
N TYR A 25 3.13 -0.02 -14.50
CA TYR A 25 3.76 0.02 -15.82
C TYR A 25 4.79 1.14 -15.95
N ILE A 26 4.47 2.37 -15.52
CA ILE A 26 5.41 3.49 -15.50
C ILE A 26 6.61 3.17 -14.61
N SER A 27 6.38 2.65 -13.40
CA SER A 27 7.44 2.26 -12.47
C SER A 27 8.36 1.18 -13.06
N SER A 28 7.79 0.21 -13.77
CA SER A 28 8.53 -0.83 -14.48
C SER A 28 9.37 -0.24 -15.62
N ARG A 29 8.85 0.74 -16.36
CA ARG A 29 9.61 1.46 -17.40
C ARG A 29 10.76 2.28 -16.81
N GLN A 30 10.52 3.01 -15.73
CA GLN A 30 11.58 3.75 -15.02
C GLN A 30 12.69 2.78 -14.56
N ARG A 31 12.32 1.59 -14.08
CA ARG A 31 13.28 0.54 -13.72
C ARG A 31 14.05 0.00 -14.91
N HIS A 32 13.39 -0.20 -16.06
CA HIS A 32 14.07 -0.63 -17.28
C HIS A 32 15.08 0.42 -17.74
N LEU A 33 14.71 1.70 -17.74
CA LEU A 33 15.63 2.80 -18.06
C LEU A 33 16.79 2.88 -17.08
N ALA A 34 16.54 2.72 -15.77
CA ALA A 34 17.59 2.68 -14.75
C ALA A 34 18.53 1.46 -14.87
N LYS A 35 18.08 0.36 -15.49
CA LYS A 35 18.93 -0.80 -15.83
C LYS A 35 19.74 -0.55 -17.11
N THR A 36 19.14 0.09 -18.11
CA THR A 36 19.72 0.23 -19.45
C THR A 36 20.74 1.38 -19.49
N VAL A 37 20.51 2.47 -18.76
CA VAL A 37 21.51 3.54 -18.55
C VAL A 37 22.55 3.03 -17.55
N THR A 38 23.50 2.25 -18.07
CA THR A 38 24.62 1.65 -17.32
C THR A 38 25.84 2.59 -17.26
N GLU A 39 25.80 3.67 -18.03
CA GLU A 39 26.87 4.64 -18.15
C GLU A 39 26.64 5.83 -17.21
N VAL A 40 27.53 5.93 -16.22
CA VAL A 40 27.67 7.07 -15.32
C VAL A 40 27.85 8.31 -16.20
N PRO A 41 26.98 9.34 -16.13
CA PRO A 41 27.21 10.58 -16.87
C PRO A 41 28.62 11.10 -16.49
N ASP A 42 29.41 11.50 -17.49
CA ASP A 42 30.86 11.77 -17.33
C ASP A 42 31.21 12.79 -16.24
N SER A 43 30.23 13.56 -15.75
CA SER A 43 30.32 14.48 -14.63
C SER A 43 30.35 13.84 -13.23
N LEU A 44 30.02 12.55 -13.07
CA LEU A 44 29.98 11.85 -11.76
C LEU A 44 31.06 10.76 -11.59
N LYS A 45 31.88 10.50 -12.62
CA LYS A 45 32.98 9.51 -12.55
C LYS A 45 34.04 9.84 -11.50
N ASP A 46 34.21 11.11 -11.16
CA ASP A 46 35.26 11.59 -10.25
C ASP A 46 34.87 11.44 -8.76
N VAL A 47 33.58 11.22 -8.46
CA VAL A 47 33.04 11.17 -7.08
C VAL A 47 32.47 9.80 -6.72
N LEU A 48 32.09 8.97 -7.71
CA LEU A 48 31.40 7.71 -7.46
C LEU A 48 32.26 6.50 -7.86
N ASP A 49 32.83 5.83 -6.85
CA ASP A 49 33.56 4.58 -7.01
C ASP A 49 32.67 3.47 -7.61
N GLN A 50 33.26 2.65 -8.48
CA GLN A 50 32.55 1.65 -9.29
C GLN A 50 31.82 0.59 -8.44
N ASP A 51 32.37 0.30 -7.25
CA ASP A 51 31.76 -0.60 -6.27
C ASP A 51 30.50 0.01 -5.64
N THR A 52 30.54 1.33 -5.36
CA THR A 52 29.40 2.07 -4.80
C THR A 52 28.25 2.16 -5.80
N PHE A 53 28.55 2.37 -7.09
CA PHE A 53 27.54 2.37 -8.15
C PHE A 53 26.85 1.02 -8.29
N THR A 54 27.63 -0.06 -8.28
CA THR A 54 27.10 -1.43 -8.40
C THR A 54 26.20 -1.79 -7.22
N LYS A 55 26.61 -1.44 -6.00
CA LYS A 55 25.80 -1.62 -4.79
C LYS A 55 24.52 -0.78 -4.82
N ALA A 56 24.60 0.49 -5.25
CA ALA A 56 23.43 1.36 -5.41
C ALA A 56 22.43 0.84 -6.45
N ARG A 57 22.92 0.24 -7.56
CA ARG A 57 22.08 -0.36 -8.60
C ARG A 57 21.37 -1.63 -8.12
N LEU A 58 22.08 -2.51 -7.39
CA LEU A 58 21.48 -3.68 -6.76
C LEU A 58 20.43 -3.27 -5.71
N TYR A 59 20.70 -2.21 -4.96
CA TYR A 59 19.76 -1.65 -4.00
C TYR A 59 18.49 -1.10 -4.66
N SER A 60 18.61 -0.29 -5.71
CA SER A 60 17.45 0.25 -6.43
C SER A 60 16.59 -0.85 -7.06
N LEU A 61 17.24 -1.93 -7.52
CA LEU A 61 16.57 -3.10 -8.08
C LEU A 61 15.73 -3.87 -7.08
N ASP A 62 16.28 -4.13 -5.90
CA ASP A 62 15.56 -4.84 -4.84
C ASP A 62 14.47 -3.97 -4.21
N LYS A 63 14.74 -2.68 -4.01
CA LYS A 63 13.75 -1.72 -3.51
C LYS A 63 12.54 -1.62 -4.44
N SER A 64 12.75 -1.65 -5.75
CA SER A 64 11.67 -1.63 -6.74
C SER A 64 10.86 -2.94 -6.73
N ASN A 65 11.49 -4.11 -6.59
CA ASN A 65 10.77 -5.39 -6.45
C ASN A 65 9.89 -5.40 -5.19
N PHE A 66 10.44 -4.95 -4.06
CA PHE A 66 9.70 -4.89 -2.82
C PHE A 66 8.54 -3.89 -2.89
N GLY A 67 8.77 -2.70 -3.47
CA GLY A 67 7.73 -1.69 -3.67
C GLY A 67 6.58 -2.18 -4.55
N PHE A 68 6.88 -2.96 -5.60
CA PHE A 68 5.85 -3.56 -6.44
C PHE A 68 4.98 -4.58 -5.67
N TRP A 69 5.60 -5.47 -4.90
CA TRP A 69 4.88 -6.47 -4.09
C TRP A 69 4.05 -5.82 -2.98
N SER A 70 4.62 -4.83 -2.28
CA SER A 70 3.91 -4.05 -1.25
C SER A 70 2.71 -3.31 -1.85
N GLY A 71 2.90 -2.66 -3.00
CA GLY A 71 1.82 -1.99 -3.74
C GLY A 71 0.72 -2.95 -4.19
N LEU A 72 1.08 -4.15 -4.65
CA LEU A 72 0.10 -5.18 -5.04
C LEU A 72 -0.73 -5.66 -3.84
N TYR A 73 -0.07 -5.89 -2.71
CA TYR A 73 -0.76 -6.27 -1.49
C TYR A 73 -1.74 -5.17 -1.03
N SER A 74 -1.30 -3.91 -1.01
CA SER A 74 -2.13 -2.77 -0.64
C SER A 74 -3.33 -2.57 -1.58
N GLN A 75 -3.13 -2.78 -2.89
CA GLN A 75 -4.20 -2.71 -3.89
C GLN A 75 -5.23 -3.84 -3.71
N CYS A 76 -4.76 -5.07 -3.45
CA CYS A 76 -5.62 -6.21 -3.16
C CYS A 76 -6.42 -5.99 -1.87
N GLU A 77 -5.77 -5.54 -0.80
CA GLU A 77 -6.42 -5.20 0.46
C GLU A 77 -7.52 -4.15 0.27
N SER A 78 -7.21 -3.06 -0.44
CA SER A 78 -8.18 -2.01 -0.76
C SER A 78 -9.37 -2.56 -1.56
N THR A 79 -9.10 -3.45 -2.51
CA THR A 79 -10.15 -4.10 -3.33
C THR A 79 -11.04 -5.01 -2.47
N VAL A 80 -10.47 -5.76 -1.53
CA VAL A 80 -11.21 -6.63 -0.60
C VAL A 80 -12.07 -5.79 0.35
N ILE A 81 -11.52 -4.72 0.91
CA ILE A 81 -12.28 -3.77 1.76
C ILE A 81 -13.42 -3.16 0.96
N LEU A 82 -13.18 -2.75 -0.29
CA LEU A 82 -14.23 -2.24 -1.15
C LEU A 82 -15.31 -3.31 -1.33
N LEU A 83 -14.96 -4.52 -1.80
CA LEU A 83 -15.87 -5.58 -2.23
C LEU A 83 -16.76 -6.12 -1.09
N LEU A 84 -16.21 -6.19 0.12
CA LEU A 84 -16.96 -6.60 1.31
C LEU A 84 -17.90 -5.51 1.82
N GLY A 85 -17.96 -4.34 1.16
CA GLY A 85 -18.65 -3.17 1.68
C GLY A 85 -18.00 -2.77 3.00
N GLY A 86 -16.71 -2.48 2.98
CA GLY A 86 -15.92 -2.24 4.19
C GLY A 86 -16.53 -1.18 5.11
N ILE A 87 -17.18 -0.17 4.53
CA ILE A 87 -17.92 0.86 5.28
C ILE A 87 -19.14 0.26 6.01
N PRO A 88 -20.15 -0.34 5.34
CA PRO A 88 -21.27 -0.96 6.04
C PRO A 88 -20.86 -2.13 6.94
N PHE A 89 -19.82 -2.89 6.59
CA PHE A 89 -19.30 -3.97 7.43
C PHE A 89 -18.68 -3.43 8.73
N ALA A 90 -17.78 -2.46 8.64
CA ALA A 90 -17.15 -1.86 9.81
C ALA A 90 -18.17 -1.06 10.65
N TRP A 91 -19.18 -0.47 10.02
CA TRP A 91 -20.31 0.17 10.71
C TRP A 91 -21.12 -0.82 11.53
N ASN A 92 -21.50 -1.96 10.94
CA ASN A 92 -22.19 -3.04 11.64
C ASN A 92 -21.34 -3.66 12.75
N LEU A 93 -20.02 -3.77 12.53
CA LEU A 93 -19.08 -4.22 13.54
C LEU A 93 -19.08 -3.24 14.73
N ALA A 94 -18.89 -1.93 14.47
CA ALA A 94 -18.94 -0.89 15.50
C ALA A 94 -20.24 -0.94 16.31
N GLY A 95 -21.40 -1.10 15.66
CA GLY A 95 -22.69 -1.26 16.33
C GLY A 95 -22.78 -2.52 17.20
N LYS A 96 -22.25 -3.66 16.73
CA LYS A 96 -22.19 -4.90 17.55
C LYS A 96 -21.28 -4.78 18.76
N TRP A 97 -20.13 -4.10 18.63
CA TRP A 97 -19.23 -3.82 19.75
C TRP A 97 -19.89 -2.91 20.78
N LEU A 98 -20.60 -1.89 20.31
CA LEU A 98 -21.31 -0.95 21.17
C LEU A 98 -22.49 -1.60 21.90
N GLY A 99 -23.26 -2.46 21.22
CA GLY A 99 -24.34 -3.23 21.82
C GLY A 99 -23.88 -4.21 22.90
N ARG A 100 -22.65 -4.75 22.79
CA ARG A 100 -22.04 -5.55 23.87
C ARG A 100 -21.70 -4.74 25.12
N LEU A 101 -21.53 -3.43 24.99
CA LEU A 101 -21.28 -2.51 26.10
C LEU A 101 -22.58 -1.98 26.73
N GLY A 102 -23.75 -2.42 26.26
CA GLY A 102 -25.05 -2.04 26.79
C GLY A 102 -25.54 -0.65 26.34
N TYR A 103 -24.90 -0.06 25.33
CA TYR A 103 -25.35 1.17 24.71
C TYR A 103 -26.25 0.85 23.51
N ASP A 104 -27.46 1.42 23.49
CA ASP A 104 -28.46 1.19 22.45
C ASP A 104 -28.06 1.84 21.10
N ALA A 105 -28.72 1.43 20.00
CA ALA A 105 -28.42 1.86 18.64
C ALA A 105 -28.73 3.35 18.37
N ASP A 106 -29.44 4.02 19.28
CA ASP A 106 -29.77 5.44 19.19
C ASP A 106 -28.54 6.37 19.32
N TYR A 107 -27.40 5.87 19.80
CA TYR A 107 -26.18 6.67 19.98
C TYR A 107 -25.27 6.65 18.73
N GLU A 108 -25.73 7.26 17.63
CA GLU A 108 -24.99 7.36 16.36
C GLU A 108 -23.60 8.02 16.51
N ILE A 109 -23.47 8.97 17.44
CA ILE A 109 -22.20 9.66 17.74
C ILE A 109 -21.16 8.67 18.30
N LEU A 110 -21.59 7.80 19.23
CA LEU A 110 -20.72 6.82 19.88
C LEU A 110 -20.36 5.69 18.93
N GLN A 111 -21.27 5.31 18.04
CA GLN A 111 -21.01 4.39 16.93
C GLN A 111 -19.96 4.97 15.96
N SER A 112 -20.06 6.24 15.60
CA SER A 112 -19.09 6.93 14.73
C SER A 112 -17.70 7.00 15.36
N LEU A 113 -17.63 7.26 16.67
CA LEU A 113 -16.38 7.29 17.42
C LEU A 113 -15.72 5.90 17.47
N THR A 114 -16.53 4.87 17.71
CA THR A 114 -16.08 3.46 17.71
C THR A 114 -15.61 3.03 16.33
N PHE A 115 -16.32 3.41 15.27
CA PHE A 115 -15.92 3.18 13.89
C PHE A 115 -14.57 3.83 13.57
N MET A 116 -14.35 5.08 14.00
CA MET A 116 -13.06 5.75 13.85
C MET A 116 -11.93 5.01 14.59
N VAL A 117 -12.17 4.56 15.82
CA VAL A 117 -11.16 3.79 16.58
C VAL A 117 -10.84 2.46 15.88
N ILE A 118 -11.84 1.72 15.42
CA ILE A 118 -11.64 0.43 14.71
C ILE A 118 -10.84 0.64 13.43
N THR A 119 -11.19 1.65 12.63
CA THR A 119 -10.48 1.96 11.37
C THR A 119 -9.07 2.46 11.62
N MET A 120 -8.83 3.21 12.70
CA MET A 120 -7.49 3.66 13.09
C MET A 120 -6.61 2.50 13.55
N ILE A 121 -7.14 1.56 14.35
CA ILE A 121 -6.43 0.35 14.74
C ILE A 121 -6.09 -0.49 13.51
N PHE A 122 -7.04 -0.68 12.60
CA PHE A 122 -6.82 -1.41 11.36
C PHE A 122 -5.69 -0.78 10.53
N SER A 123 -5.75 0.54 10.30
CA SER A 123 -4.70 1.30 9.59
C SER A 123 -3.33 1.19 10.27
N THR A 124 -3.30 1.19 11.60
CA THR A 124 -2.04 1.04 12.36
C THR A 124 -1.46 -0.35 12.21
N VAL A 125 -2.31 -1.39 12.27
CA VAL A 125 -1.87 -2.79 12.10
C VAL A 125 -1.33 -3.03 10.69
N THR A 126 -1.98 -2.50 9.66
CA THR A 126 -1.52 -2.66 8.26
C THR A 126 -0.22 -1.90 8.02
N SER A 127 -0.09 -0.69 8.56
CA SER A 127 1.15 0.09 8.51
C SER A 127 2.30 -0.61 9.24
N LEU A 128 2.04 -1.13 10.44
CA LEU A 128 3.03 -1.87 11.23
C LEU A 128 3.38 -3.22 10.62
N ALA A 129 2.50 -3.87 9.86
CA ALA A 129 2.86 -5.10 9.15
C ALA A 129 3.88 -4.83 8.03
N LEU A 130 3.84 -3.65 7.43
CA LEU A 130 4.69 -3.26 6.30
C LEU A 130 6.06 -2.71 6.75
N GLU A 131 6.12 -1.98 7.87
CA GLU A 131 7.35 -1.36 8.39
C GLU A 131 8.52 -2.34 8.67
N PRO A 132 8.34 -3.48 9.36
CA PRO A 132 9.41 -4.41 9.68
C PRO A 132 10.03 -5.02 8.42
N ILE A 133 9.23 -5.27 7.39
CA ILE A 133 9.72 -5.82 6.13
C ILE A 133 10.57 -4.76 5.42
N GLN A 134 10.13 -3.50 5.46
CA GLN A 134 10.88 -2.38 4.92
C GLN A 134 12.20 -2.18 5.67
N HIS A 135 12.17 -2.22 7.01
CA HIS A 135 13.35 -2.09 7.89
C HIS A 135 14.30 -3.29 7.80
N LEU A 136 13.81 -4.52 7.62
CA LEU A 136 14.65 -5.70 7.38
C LEU A 136 15.33 -5.62 6.00
N CYS A 137 14.66 -5.06 4.99
CA CYS A 137 15.25 -4.87 3.67
C CYS A 137 16.31 -3.75 3.64
N THR A 138 16.12 -2.66 4.38
CA THR A 138 17.16 -1.61 4.54
C THR A 138 18.27 -2.03 5.50
N GLY A 139 17.92 -2.63 6.63
CA GLY A 139 18.85 -3.04 7.69
C GLY A 139 19.71 -4.27 7.36
N ARG A 140 19.26 -5.21 6.53
CA ARG A 140 20.09 -6.37 6.11
C ARG A 140 21.25 -5.94 5.20
N LYS A 141 21.23 -4.74 4.63
CA LYS A 141 22.24 -4.24 3.69
C LYS A 141 23.28 -3.31 4.31
N THR A 142 23.05 -2.78 5.51
CA THR A 142 24.07 -2.04 6.28
C THR A 142 25.14 -2.96 6.88
N TRP A 143 24.90 -4.27 6.96
CA TRP A 143 25.88 -5.28 7.41
C TRP A 143 26.76 -5.86 6.28
N ILE A 144 26.62 -5.37 5.04
CA ILE A 144 27.48 -5.71 3.89
C ILE A 144 28.41 -4.53 3.53
N GLN A 145 28.61 -3.61 4.48
CA GLN A 145 29.72 -2.64 4.47
C GLN A 145 30.90 -3.19 5.24
#